data_AF-A0A223HG69-F1
#
_entry.id   AF-A0A223HG69-F1
#
_cell.length_a   1.000
_cell.length_b   1.000
_cell.length_c   1.000
_cell.angle_alpha   90.00
_cell.angle_beta   90.00
_cell.angle_gamma   90.00
#
_symmetry.space_group_name_H-M   'P 1'
#
loop_
_entity.id
_entity.type
_entity.pdbx_description
1 polymer ?
#
loop_
_entity_poly.entity_id
_entity_poly.type
_entity_poly.pdbx_seq_one_letter_code
_entity_poly.pdbx_strand_id
1 'polypeptide(L)'
;AAEIDIDLEETVESLTQTVQSLIDENNVQNGGIYIQATRGASPRDHAFPGPDVKPQIMAFTKSYGRPFEELENGIFAVTVEDIRWLRCDIKSLNLLGNVLAKEYAVKYNAAEAIQHRGDTVTEGASSNVYAIKDGVIYTHPINNYILNGITRQVIKNVAEEADIPFKEETFTVDFL
;
A
#
# COMPACT_ATOMS: atom_id res chain seq x y z
N ALA A 1 -13.05 3.89 -0.80
CA ALA A 1 -14.31 4.30 -0.15
C ALA A 1 -15.50 3.65 -0.86
N ALA A 2 -15.65 3.88 -2.17
CA ALA A 2 -16.69 3.25 -2.99
C ALA A 2 -16.73 1.70 -2.90
N GLU A 3 -15.58 1.01 -2.94
CA GLU A 3 -15.49 -0.46 -2.82
C GLU A 3 -16.10 -1.08 -1.54
N ILE A 4 -16.37 -0.24 -0.54
CA ILE A 4 -17.02 -0.64 0.71
C ILE A 4 -18.21 0.26 1.03
N ASP A 5 -18.83 0.91 0.03
CA ASP A 5 -20.03 1.74 0.18
C ASP A 5 -19.91 2.85 1.25
N ILE A 6 -18.73 3.49 1.35
CA ILE A 6 -18.59 4.75 2.09
C ILE A 6 -18.67 5.89 1.07
N ASP A 7 -19.73 6.69 1.15
CA ASP A 7 -19.78 8.02 0.54
C ASP A 7 -19.06 8.97 1.48
N LEU A 8 -17.97 9.61 1.03
CA LEU A 8 -17.18 10.51 1.86
C LEU A 8 -17.82 11.89 2.03
N GLU A 9 -18.83 12.23 1.22
CA GLU A 9 -19.40 13.59 1.12
C GLU A 9 -18.36 14.67 0.77
N GLU A 10 -17.20 14.25 0.24
CA GLU A 10 -16.05 15.09 -0.10
C GLU A 10 -15.62 14.87 -1.55
N THR A 11 -15.19 15.94 -2.21
CA THR A 11 -14.60 15.84 -3.55
C THR A 11 -13.08 15.68 -3.47
N VAL A 12 -12.48 15.16 -4.54
CA VAL A 12 -11.01 15.11 -4.66
C VAL A 12 -10.39 16.50 -4.51
N GLU A 13 -11.04 17.53 -5.05
CA GLU A 13 -10.60 18.92 -4.94
C GLU A 13 -10.63 19.42 -3.49
N SER A 14 -11.73 19.20 -2.76
CA SER A 14 -11.86 19.57 -1.35
C SER A 14 -10.80 18.90 -0.47
N LEU A 15 -10.59 17.59 -0.67
CA LEU A 15 -9.55 16.84 0.05
C LEU A 15 -8.15 17.34 -0.28
N THR A 16 -7.89 17.71 -1.54
CA THR A 16 -6.60 18.27 -1.96
C THR A 16 -6.33 19.61 -1.29
N GLN A 17 -7.34 20.48 -1.20
CA GLN A 17 -7.22 21.77 -0.50
C GLN A 17 -6.94 21.57 0.99
N THR A 18 -7.68 20.67 1.65
CA THR A 18 -7.47 20.32 3.07
C THR A 18 -6.05 19.80 3.30
N VAL A 19 -5.56 18.92 2.43
CA VAL A 19 -4.21 18.38 2.45
C VAL A 19 -3.18 19.50 2.30
N GLN A 20 -3.35 20.42 1.35
CA GLN A 20 -2.43 21.54 1.15
C GLN A 20 -2.37 22.46 2.38
N SER A 21 -3.51 22.81 2.96
CA SER A 21 -3.56 23.60 4.19
C SER A 21 -2.82 22.91 5.33
N LEU A 22 -2.97 21.59 5.48
CA LEU A 22 -2.29 20.81 6.51
C LEU A 22 -0.76 20.80 6.31
N ILE A 23 -0.27 20.73 5.06
CA ILE A 23 1.17 20.85 4.74
C ILE A 23 1.69 22.22 5.19
N ASP A 24 0.97 23.29 4.83
CA ASP A 24 1.38 24.66 5.08
C ASP A 24 1.40 24.97 6.59
N GLU A 25 0.34 24.58 7.31
CA GLU A 25 0.24 24.76 8.77
C GLU A 25 1.35 24.05 9.55
N ASN A 26 1.77 22.87 9.07
CA ASN A 26 2.82 22.07 9.70
C ASN A 26 4.22 22.37 9.13
N ASN A 27 4.35 23.31 8.19
CA ASN A 27 5.61 23.68 7.53
C ASN A 27 6.38 22.48 6.95
N VAL A 28 5.66 21.49 6.39
CA VAL A 28 6.28 20.26 5.87
C VAL A 28 6.88 20.51 4.49
N GLN A 29 8.21 20.40 4.37
CA GLN A 29 8.93 20.53 3.09
C GLN A 29 9.18 19.18 2.40
N ASN A 30 9.55 18.17 3.20
CA ASN A 30 9.74 16.79 2.76
C ASN A 30 9.10 15.86 3.78
N GLY A 31 8.33 14.89 3.30
CA GLY A 31 7.64 13.94 4.17
C GLY A 31 6.45 13.29 3.49
N GLY A 32 5.41 13.05 4.27
CA GLY A 32 4.17 12.47 3.77
C GLY A 32 2.96 12.89 4.59
N ILE A 33 1.79 12.55 4.04
CA ILE A 33 0.50 12.79 4.67
C ILE A 33 -0.16 11.45 4.88
N TYR A 34 -0.56 11.21 6.11
CA TYR A 34 -1.46 10.13 6.43
C TYR A 34 -2.89 10.66 6.36
N ILE A 35 -3.76 9.94 5.67
CA ILE A 35 -5.20 10.21 5.63
C ILE A 35 -5.95 8.89 5.78
N GLN A 36 -6.99 8.90 6.60
CA GLN A 36 -7.92 7.79 6.76
C GLN A 36 -9.36 8.30 6.76
N ALA A 37 -10.27 7.42 6.37
CA ALA A 37 -11.71 7.62 6.53
C ALA A 37 -12.32 6.39 7.20
N THR A 38 -13.28 6.61 8.09
CA THR A 38 -14.11 5.56 8.69
C THR A 38 -15.58 5.85 8.39
N ARG A 39 -16.44 4.83 8.50
CA ARG A 39 -17.88 5.00 8.27
C ARG A 39 -18.56 5.95 9.27
N GLY A 40 -17.94 6.19 10.41
CA GLY A 40 -18.45 7.07 11.47
C GLY A 40 -18.82 6.33 12.75
N ALA A 41 -19.30 7.08 13.73
CA ALA A 41 -19.66 6.55 15.04
C ALA A 41 -21.13 6.15 15.09
N SER A 42 -21.41 4.94 15.57
CA SER A 42 -22.76 4.38 15.72
C SER A 42 -22.77 3.30 16.81
N PRO A 43 -23.94 2.90 17.37
CA PRO A 43 -24.04 1.73 18.21
C PRO A 43 -23.41 0.49 17.55
N ARG A 44 -22.85 -0.41 18.37
CA ARG A 44 -22.10 -1.57 17.88
C ARG A 44 -22.99 -2.56 17.14
N ASP A 45 -22.85 -2.60 15.82
CA ASP A 45 -23.43 -3.57 14.91
C ASP A 45 -22.47 -3.83 13.73
N HIS A 46 -22.61 -4.97 13.05
CA HIS A 46 -21.89 -5.27 11.81
C HIS A 46 -22.60 -4.71 10.57
N ALA A 47 -23.93 -4.57 10.62
CA ALA A 47 -24.68 -3.94 9.54
C ALA A 47 -24.30 -2.46 9.40
N PHE A 48 -24.42 -1.91 8.20
CA PHE A 48 -24.18 -0.47 8.02
C PHE A 48 -25.23 0.33 8.79
N PRO A 49 -24.82 1.40 9.48
CA PRO A 49 -25.73 2.28 10.18
C PRO A 49 -26.62 3.05 9.19
N GLY A 50 -27.68 3.66 9.72
CA GLY A 50 -28.57 4.53 8.94
C GLY A 50 -27.87 5.76 8.36
N PRO A 51 -28.56 6.48 7.46
CA PRO A 51 -27.99 7.58 6.66
C PRO A 51 -27.54 8.80 7.47
N ASP A 52 -27.93 8.88 8.75
CA ASP A 52 -27.54 9.98 9.65
C ASP A 52 -26.09 9.85 10.14
N VAL A 53 -25.47 8.67 10.02
CA VAL A 53 -24.06 8.48 10.40
C VAL A 53 -23.15 8.98 9.28
N LYS A 54 -22.39 10.04 9.59
CA LYS A 54 -21.45 10.65 8.67
C LYS A 54 -20.05 10.03 8.77
N PRO A 55 -19.35 9.83 7.64
CA PRO A 55 -17.95 9.42 7.64
C PRO A 55 -17.09 10.36 8.48
N GLN A 56 -16.02 9.81 9.05
CA GLN A 56 -15.03 10.59 9.79
C GLN A 56 -13.69 10.48 9.09
N ILE A 57 -13.14 11.63 8.71
CA ILE A 57 -11.83 11.75 8.07
C ILE A 57 -10.83 12.27 9.10
N MET A 58 -9.68 11.63 9.17
CA MET A 58 -8.54 12.10 9.96
C MET A 58 -7.32 12.17 9.05
N ALA A 59 -6.59 13.26 9.13
CA ALA A 59 -5.31 13.41 8.44
C ALA A 59 -4.27 14.06 9.34
N PHE A 60 -3.00 13.72 9.12
CA PHE A 60 -1.86 14.40 9.73
C PHE A 60 -0.64 14.31 8.82
N THR A 61 0.26 15.28 8.94
CA THR A 61 1.54 15.29 8.22
C THR A 61 2.66 14.69 9.06
N LYS A 62 3.66 14.13 8.40
CA LYS A 62 4.91 13.72 9.03
C LYS A 62 6.08 14.15 8.15
N SER A 63 7.03 14.90 8.72
CA SER A 63 8.27 15.26 8.04
C SER A 63 9.28 14.13 8.11
N TYR A 64 9.85 13.75 6.97
CA TYR A 64 10.96 12.80 6.88
C TYR A 64 11.68 12.94 5.54
N GLY A 65 12.97 12.62 5.52
CA GLY A 65 13.79 12.59 4.32
C GLY A 65 13.56 11.31 3.50
N ARG A 66 14.09 11.30 2.28
CA ARG A 66 14.15 10.07 1.48
C ARG A 66 15.16 9.09 2.10
N PRO A 67 14.90 7.77 2.02
CA PRO A 67 15.81 6.73 2.52
C PRO A 67 16.98 6.54 1.55
N PHE A 68 17.86 7.54 1.43
CA PHE A 68 18.93 7.54 0.43
C PHE A 68 19.93 6.40 0.61
N GLU A 69 20.24 6.04 1.86
CA GLU A 69 21.17 4.94 2.17
C GLU A 69 20.60 3.58 1.72
N GLU A 70 19.32 3.32 1.99
CA GLU A 70 18.65 2.10 1.57
C GLU A 70 18.45 2.03 0.05
N LEU A 71 18.26 3.18 -0.61
CA LEU A 71 18.17 3.26 -2.07
C LEU A 71 19.51 2.94 -2.75
N GLU A 72 20.64 3.30 -2.12
CA GLU A 72 21.97 3.04 -2.66
C GLU A 72 22.46 1.62 -2.34
N ASN A 73 22.24 1.15 -1.11
CA ASN A 73 22.82 -0.09 -0.61
C ASN A 73 21.85 -1.30 -0.63
N GLY A 74 20.57 -1.05 -0.88
CA GLY A 74 19.53 -2.07 -0.77
C GLY A 74 19.13 -2.39 0.67
N ILE A 75 18.20 -3.33 0.80
CA ILE A 75 17.66 -3.81 2.09
C ILE A 75 17.60 -5.33 2.12
N PHE A 76 17.59 -5.91 3.33
CA PHE A 76 17.21 -7.30 3.51
C PHE A 76 15.69 -7.46 3.56
N ALA A 77 15.19 -8.52 2.94
CA ALA A 77 13.80 -8.95 3.01
C ALA A 77 13.74 -10.44 3.39
N VAL A 78 12.64 -10.83 4.03
CA VAL A 78 12.32 -12.23 4.30
C VAL A 78 11.04 -12.63 3.57
N THR A 79 10.86 -13.91 3.30
CA THR A 79 9.59 -14.43 2.79
C THR A 79 8.70 -14.92 3.93
N VAL A 80 7.39 -14.73 3.80
CA VAL A 80 6.40 -15.19 4.78
C VAL A 80 5.08 -15.53 4.11
N GLU A 81 4.31 -16.46 4.67
CA GLU A 81 2.98 -16.79 4.18
C GLU A 81 2.01 -15.60 4.28
N ASP A 82 1.27 -15.33 3.21
CA ASP A 82 0.25 -14.30 3.13
C ASP A 82 -1.06 -14.80 3.77
N ILE A 83 -1.25 -14.46 5.04
CA ILE A 83 -2.46 -14.78 5.81
C ILE A 83 -3.54 -13.69 5.73
N ARG A 84 -3.41 -12.70 4.83
CA ARG A 84 -4.36 -11.60 4.71
C ARG A 84 -5.65 -12.07 4.03
N TRP A 85 -6.70 -11.26 4.17
CA TRP A 85 -7.99 -11.50 3.52
C TRP A 85 -7.91 -11.43 1.98
N LEU A 86 -9.04 -11.61 1.30
CA LEU A 86 -9.14 -11.71 -0.16
C LEU A 86 -9.55 -10.41 -0.86
N ARG A 87 -9.44 -9.26 -0.19
CA ARG A 87 -9.74 -7.93 -0.77
C ARG A 87 -8.57 -6.96 -0.55
N CYS A 88 -7.36 -7.39 -0.89
CA CYS A 88 -6.14 -6.58 -0.77
C CYS A 88 -6.12 -5.41 -1.76
N ASP A 89 -6.97 -5.44 -2.80
CA ASP A 89 -7.24 -4.32 -3.69
C ASP A 89 -7.78 -3.09 -2.95
N ILE A 90 -8.43 -3.29 -1.80
CA ILE A 90 -8.94 -2.21 -0.96
C ILE A 90 -7.87 -1.81 0.08
N LYS A 91 -7.37 -0.58 -0.02
CA LYS A 91 -6.49 0.03 1.00
C LYS A 91 -7.30 0.41 2.26
N SER A 92 -7.75 -0.60 3.01
CA SER A 92 -8.55 -0.45 4.22
C SER A 92 -7.69 -0.38 5.50
N LEU A 93 -8.35 -0.19 6.64
CA LEU A 93 -7.72 -0.21 7.97
C LEU A 93 -7.58 -1.63 8.55
N ASN A 94 -8.01 -2.68 7.83
CA ASN A 94 -7.84 -4.08 8.26
C ASN A 94 -6.40 -4.56 8.01
N LEU A 95 -5.46 -4.09 8.82
CA LEU A 95 -4.02 -4.25 8.59
C LEU A 95 -3.34 -5.29 9.50
N LEU A 96 -4.09 -6.07 10.29
CA LEU A 96 -3.49 -7.00 11.25
C LEU A 96 -2.53 -8.01 10.58
N GLY A 97 -2.92 -8.57 9.42
CA GLY A 97 -2.03 -9.47 8.68
C GLY A 97 -0.74 -8.79 8.20
N ASN A 98 -0.84 -7.56 7.69
CA ASN A 98 0.31 -6.75 7.30
C ASN A 98 1.24 -6.46 8.49
N VAL A 99 0.68 -6.16 9.66
CA VAL A 99 1.44 -5.89 10.89
C VAL A 99 2.22 -7.13 11.33
N LEU A 100 1.58 -8.31 11.32
CA LEU A 100 2.24 -9.56 11.68
C LEU A 100 3.38 -9.92 10.70
N ALA A 101 3.18 -9.71 9.40
CA ALA A 101 4.22 -9.90 8.40
C ALA A 101 5.40 -8.93 8.60
N LYS A 102 5.13 -7.65 8.90
CA LYS A 102 6.18 -6.67 9.20
C LYS A 102 6.96 -7.02 10.46
N GLU A 103 6.27 -7.45 11.52
CA GLU A 103 6.90 -7.90 12.76
C GLU A 103 7.79 -9.14 12.53
N TYR A 104 7.36 -10.06 11.67
CA TYR A 104 8.18 -11.18 11.26
C TYR A 104 9.48 -10.71 10.60
N ALA A 105 9.44 -9.73 9.67
CA ALA A 105 10.66 -9.17 9.09
C ALA A 105 11.59 -8.54 10.13
N VAL A 106 11.03 -7.75 11.06
CA VAL A 106 11.80 -7.13 12.15
C VAL A 106 12.52 -8.18 13.00
N LYS A 107 11.85 -9.29 13.33
CA LYS A 107 12.44 -10.41 14.09
C LYS A 107 13.67 -11.02 13.42
N TYR A 108 13.76 -10.95 12.09
CA TYR A 108 14.89 -11.45 11.31
C TYR A 108 15.80 -10.33 10.78
N ASN A 109 15.71 -9.11 11.35
CA ASN A 109 16.50 -7.94 10.95
C ASN A 109 16.34 -7.57 9.45
N ALA A 110 15.16 -7.82 8.89
CA ALA A 110 14.78 -7.42 7.54
C ALA A 110 13.86 -6.20 7.56
N ALA A 111 13.94 -5.36 6.54
CA ALA A 111 13.11 -4.16 6.42
C ALA A 111 11.70 -4.46 5.86
N GLU A 112 11.56 -5.55 5.12
CA GLU A 112 10.28 -5.95 4.51
C GLU A 112 10.08 -7.47 4.55
N ALA A 113 8.80 -7.86 4.59
CA ALA A 113 8.38 -9.23 4.38
C ALA A 113 7.71 -9.34 3.02
N ILE A 114 8.29 -10.13 2.12
CA ILE A 114 7.70 -10.53 0.83
C ILE A 114 6.71 -11.65 1.11
N GLN A 115 5.43 -11.42 0.84
CA GLN A 115 4.39 -12.38 1.16
C GLN A 115 4.10 -13.31 -0.03
N HIS A 116 3.70 -14.55 0.26
CA HIS A 116 3.35 -15.55 -0.76
C HIS A 116 2.12 -16.39 -0.36
N ARG A 117 1.36 -16.87 -1.35
CA ARG A 117 0.23 -17.81 -1.17
C ARG A 117 0.54 -19.11 -1.88
N GLY A 118 0.66 -20.21 -1.12
CA GLY A 118 1.38 -21.37 -1.62
C GLY A 118 2.79 -20.94 -2.00
N ASP A 119 3.24 -21.26 -3.21
CA ASP A 119 4.56 -20.85 -3.68
C ASP A 119 4.55 -19.50 -4.43
N THR A 120 3.38 -18.94 -4.73
CA THR A 120 3.26 -17.73 -5.56
C THR A 120 3.42 -16.46 -4.73
N VAL A 121 4.38 -15.60 -5.12
CA VAL A 121 4.62 -14.30 -4.48
C VAL A 121 3.45 -13.36 -4.80
N THR A 122 2.90 -12.69 -3.78
CA THR A 122 1.87 -11.65 -3.96
C THR A 122 2.50 -10.25 -3.89
N GLU A 123 2.67 -9.71 -2.68
CA GLU A 123 3.26 -8.40 -2.42
C GLU A 123 3.95 -8.34 -1.06
N GLY A 124 4.63 -7.24 -0.75
CA GLY A 124 5.24 -7.01 0.56
C GLY A 124 4.20 -6.70 1.64
N ALA A 125 4.59 -6.68 2.91
CA ALA A 125 3.68 -6.28 3.99
C ALA A 125 3.14 -4.85 3.80
N SER A 126 3.93 -3.98 3.17
CA SER A 126 3.59 -2.57 2.93
C SER A 126 4.03 -2.03 1.56
N SER A 127 4.33 -2.90 0.60
CA SER A 127 4.94 -2.56 -0.69
C SER A 127 4.52 -3.52 -1.80
N ASN A 128 4.64 -3.14 -3.08
CA ASN A 128 4.56 -4.08 -4.19
C ASN A 128 5.95 -4.70 -4.47
N VAL A 129 5.98 -5.92 -5.02
CA VAL A 129 7.22 -6.67 -5.28
C VAL A 129 7.48 -6.80 -6.78
N TYR A 130 8.76 -6.70 -7.13
CA TYR A 130 9.28 -6.83 -8.48
C TYR A 130 10.47 -7.79 -8.47
N ALA A 131 10.60 -8.58 -9.53
CA ALA A 131 11.79 -9.37 -9.80
C ALA A 131 12.31 -9.05 -11.21
N ILE A 132 13.62 -9.05 -11.39
CA ILE A 132 14.25 -8.78 -12.69
C ILE A 132 15.06 -10.00 -13.09
N LYS A 133 14.79 -10.53 -14.28
CA LYS A 133 15.52 -11.67 -14.84
C LYS A 133 15.71 -11.47 -16.34
N ASP A 134 16.94 -11.63 -16.82
CA ASP A 134 17.32 -11.47 -18.22
C ASP A 134 16.85 -10.14 -18.83
N GLY A 135 16.92 -9.06 -18.05
CA GLY A 135 16.51 -7.71 -18.46
C GLY A 135 14.98 -7.48 -18.48
N VAL A 136 14.17 -8.45 -18.05
CA VAL A 136 12.70 -8.36 -17.99
C VAL A 136 12.25 -8.13 -16.55
N ILE A 137 11.37 -7.15 -16.34
CA ILE A 137 10.73 -6.88 -15.06
C ILE A 137 9.48 -7.76 -14.94
N TYR A 138 9.34 -8.48 -13.83
CA TYR A 138 8.17 -9.27 -13.46
C TYR A 138 7.52 -8.67 -12.21
N THR A 139 6.20 -8.57 -12.21
CA THR A 139 5.41 -8.20 -11.03
C THR A 139 4.07 -8.92 -11.06
N HIS A 140 3.50 -9.18 -9.89
CA HIS A 140 2.20 -9.84 -9.80
C HIS A 140 1.11 -9.03 -10.55
N PRO A 141 0.20 -9.69 -11.30
CA PRO A 141 -0.90 -9.03 -12.00
C PRO A 141 -1.86 -8.36 -11.01
N ILE A 142 -2.51 -7.28 -11.45
CA ILE A 142 -3.51 -6.59 -10.63
C ILE A 142 -4.76 -7.47 -10.49
N ASN A 143 -5.04 -7.88 -9.26
CA ASN A 143 -6.25 -8.57 -8.85
C ASN A 143 -6.45 -8.37 -7.34
N ASN A 144 -7.36 -9.12 -6.72
CA ASN A 144 -7.73 -8.99 -5.32
C ASN A 144 -6.66 -9.43 -4.30
N TYR A 145 -5.52 -9.99 -4.75
CA TYR A 145 -4.42 -10.43 -3.88
C TYR A 145 -3.39 -9.34 -3.57
N ILE A 146 -3.35 -8.26 -4.36
CA ILE A 146 -2.39 -7.18 -4.20
C ILE A 146 -3.06 -5.82 -4.27
N LEU A 147 -2.42 -4.80 -3.69
CA LEU A 147 -2.82 -3.42 -3.89
C LEU A 147 -2.26 -2.90 -5.21
N ASN A 148 -3.08 -2.23 -6.02
CA ASN A 148 -2.59 -1.51 -7.21
C ASN A 148 -1.89 -0.20 -6.82
N GLY A 149 -0.68 -0.30 -6.27
CA GLY A 149 0.07 0.85 -5.75
C GLY A 149 0.36 1.93 -6.80
N ILE A 150 0.35 3.20 -6.38
CA ILE A 150 0.64 4.32 -7.29
C ILE A 150 2.08 4.28 -7.77
N THR A 151 3.05 4.02 -6.88
CA THR A 151 4.46 3.83 -7.27
C THR A 151 4.61 2.68 -8.26
N ARG A 152 3.81 1.62 -8.13
CA ARG A 152 3.80 0.52 -9.09
C ARG A 152 3.42 0.96 -10.49
N GLN A 153 2.37 1.78 -10.60
CA GLN A 153 1.92 2.35 -11.88
C GLN A 153 2.99 3.26 -12.48
N VAL A 154 3.65 4.09 -11.66
CA VAL A 154 4.77 4.93 -12.13
C VAL A 154 5.95 4.09 -12.64
N ILE A 155 6.34 3.02 -11.94
CA ILE A 155 7.40 2.11 -12.39
C ILE A 155 7.07 1.49 -13.75
N LYS A 156 5.82 1.07 -13.95
CA LYS A 156 5.36 0.54 -15.25
C LYS A 156 5.53 1.58 -16.36
N ASN A 157 5.06 2.81 -16.16
CA ASN A 157 5.19 3.89 -17.14
C ASN A 157 6.66 4.18 -17.46
N VAL A 158 7.53 4.25 -16.45
CA VAL A 158 8.97 4.48 -16.64
C VAL A 158 9.63 3.33 -17.40
N ALA A 159 9.24 2.08 -17.13
CA ALA A 159 9.75 0.92 -17.86
C ALA A 159 9.33 0.96 -19.34
N GLU A 160 8.08 1.33 -19.62
CA GLU A 160 7.56 1.49 -20.98
C GLU A 160 8.28 2.62 -21.73
N GLU A 161 8.49 3.78 -21.11
CA GLU A 161 9.24 4.90 -21.70
C GLU A 161 10.71 4.57 -21.97
N ALA A 162 11.29 3.64 -21.20
CA ALA A 162 12.67 3.20 -21.34
C ALA A 162 12.85 1.94 -22.21
N ASP A 163 11.79 1.47 -22.87
CA ASP A 163 11.77 0.22 -23.65
C ASP A 163 12.24 -1.02 -22.85
N ILE A 164 12.00 -1.02 -21.53
CA ILE A 164 12.31 -2.15 -20.65
C ILE A 164 11.11 -3.12 -20.63
N PRO A 165 11.27 -4.39 -21.02
CA PRO A 165 10.18 -5.35 -20.99
C PRO A 165 9.58 -5.51 -19.59
N PHE A 166 8.26 -5.32 -19.50
CA PHE A 166 7.51 -5.35 -18.25
C PHE A 166 6.38 -6.38 -18.33
N LYS A 167 6.40 -7.38 -17.46
CA LYS A 167 5.44 -8.48 -17.42
C LYS A 167 4.66 -8.48 -16.12
N GLU A 168 3.35 -8.34 -16.26
CA GLU A 168 2.39 -8.54 -15.16
C GLU A 168 2.06 -10.04 -15.03
N GLU A 169 3.07 -10.83 -14.67
CA GLU A 169 3.04 -12.28 -14.52
C GLU A 169 3.49 -12.69 -13.11
N THR A 170 2.80 -13.66 -12.53
CA THR A 170 3.14 -14.23 -11.22
C THR A 170 4.48 -14.98 -11.29
N PHE A 171 5.24 -14.95 -10.18
CA PHE A 171 6.44 -15.76 -9.99
C PHE A 171 6.44 -16.40 -8.61
N THR A 172 7.25 -17.43 -8.42
CA THR A 172 7.30 -18.21 -7.17
C THR A 172 8.36 -17.69 -6.20
N VAL A 173 8.33 -18.14 -4.95
CA VAL A 173 9.39 -17.87 -3.97
C VAL A 173 10.75 -18.35 -4.48
N ASP A 174 10.82 -19.53 -5.11
CA ASP A 174 12.05 -20.07 -5.72
C ASP A 174 12.60 -19.22 -6.88
N PHE A 175 11.80 -18.30 -7.43
CA PHE A 175 12.25 -17.39 -8.49
C PHE A 175 13.07 -16.22 -7.94
N LEU A 176 12.89 -15.85 -6.67
CA LEU A 176 13.60 -14.77 -5.98
C LEU A 176 15.04 -15.19 -5.65
#